data_AF-W9EEN6-F1
#
_entry.id   AF-W9EEN6-F1
#
_cell.length_a   1.000
_cell.length_b   1.000
_cell.length_c   1.000
_cell.angle_alpha   90.00
_cell.angle_beta   90.00
_cell.angle_gamma   90.00
#
_symmetry.space_group_name_H-M   'P 1'
#
loop_
_entity.id
_entity.type
_entity.pdbx_description
1 polymer ?
#
loop_
_entity_poly.entity_id
_entity_poly.type
_entity_poly.pdbx_seq_one_letter_code
_entity_poly.pdbx_strand_id
1 'polypeptide(L)'
;MYIDKTLNNWSDEPELQLLIDYVRIRFPTQDMDKIFSDLLRLQTYCILSEDRTAFGYQFTRSLGQIKVYGSDPGHKELGTLLELRAQG
;
A
#
# COMPACT_ATOMS: atom_id res chain seq x y z
N MET A 1 -49.40 -0.55 13.40
CA MET A 1 -48.58 0.32 14.26
C MET A 1 -47.38 -0.45 14.84
N TYR A 2 -46.52 -0.97 13.96
CA TYR A 2 -45.25 -1.64 14.32
C TYR A 2 -44.20 -1.34 13.24
N ILE A 3 -44.66 -1.19 11.98
CA ILE A 3 -43.87 -0.74 10.83
C ILE A 3 -43.28 0.68 10.99
N ASP A 4 -44.03 1.62 11.59
CA ASP A 4 -43.58 3.01 11.75
C ASP A 4 -42.43 3.17 12.77
N LYS A 5 -42.33 2.26 13.74
CA LYS A 5 -41.22 2.28 14.72
C LYS A 5 -39.89 1.85 14.12
N THR A 6 -39.90 1.05 13.05
CA THR A 6 -38.68 0.55 12.40
C THR A 6 -38.06 1.60 11.48
N LEU A 7 -38.88 2.47 10.86
CA LEU A 7 -38.42 3.56 10.00
C LEU A 7 -37.85 4.74 10.79
N ASN A 8 -38.32 4.99 12.01
CA ASN A 8 -37.81 6.07 12.87
C ASN A 8 -36.39 5.83 13.43
N ASN A 9 -35.80 4.64 13.20
CA ASN A 9 -34.43 4.30 13.58
C ASN A 9 -33.46 4.32 12.38
N TRP A 10 -33.89 4.75 11.19
CA TRP A 10 -32.95 5.13 10.14
C TRP A 10 -32.36 6.49 10.51
N SER A 11 -31.12 6.51 10.98
CA SER A 11 -30.39 7.75 11.16
C SER A 11 -30.02 8.33 9.80
N ASP A 12 -30.07 9.65 9.65
CA ASP A 12 -29.43 10.38 8.54
C ASP A 12 -27.89 10.35 8.63
N GLU A 13 -27.34 9.48 9.49
CA GLU A 13 -25.90 9.35 9.64
C GLU A 13 -25.31 8.63 8.42
N PRO A 14 -24.17 9.09 7.91
CA PRO A 14 -23.52 8.42 6.80
C PRO A 14 -23.18 6.97 7.17
N GLU A 15 -23.33 6.07 6.20
CA GLU A 15 -22.95 4.67 6.37
C GLU A 15 -21.49 4.55 6.84
N LEU A 16 -21.23 3.61 7.75
CA LEU A 16 -19.88 3.29 8.18
C LEU A 16 -19.07 2.76 6.99
N GLN A 17 -17.95 3.42 6.71
CA GLN A 17 -17.03 3.00 5.66
C GLN A 17 -15.84 2.26 6.28
N LEU A 18 -15.52 1.10 5.71
CA LEU A 18 -14.29 0.38 6.01
C LEU A 18 -13.21 0.82 5.04
N LEU A 19 -12.10 1.34 5.57
CA LEU A 19 -10.93 1.73 4.80
C LEU A 19 -9.75 0.84 5.16
N ILE A 20 -8.94 0.52 4.16
CA ILE A 20 -7.67 -0.14 4.41
C ILE A 20 -6.61 0.95 4.61
N ASP A 21 -6.20 1.12 5.86
CA ASP A 21 -5.27 2.18 6.26
C ASP A 21 -3.80 1.79 6.05
N TYR A 22 -3.54 0.49 5.94
CA TYR A 22 -2.18 -0.03 5.85
C TYR A 22 -2.13 -1.40 5.18
N VAL A 23 -1.29 -1.52 4.15
CA VAL A 23 -1.03 -2.78 3.45
C VAL A 23 0.47 -2.97 3.28
N ARG A 24 0.94 -4.19 3.53
CA ARG A 24 2.31 -4.58 3.19
C ARG A 24 2.31 -5.96 2.53
N ILE A 25 2.88 -6.05 1.33
CA ILE A 25 2.90 -7.28 0.53
C ILE A 25 4.33 -7.54 0.07
N ARG A 26 4.80 -8.77 0.25
CA ARG A 26 6.07 -9.24 -0.30
C ARG A 26 5.83 -9.99 -1.60
N PHE A 27 6.57 -9.61 -2.63
CA PHE A 27 6.57 -10.28 -3.91
C PHE A 27 7.88 -11.04 -4.11
N PRO A 28 7.83 -12.29 -4.62
CA PRO A 28 9.02 -13.11 -4.90
C PRO A 28 9.71 -12.67 -6.19
N THR A 29 9.97 -11.37 -6.35
CA THR A 29 10.67 -10.75 -7.48
C THR A 29 11.67 -9.74 -6.95
N GLN A 30 12.82 -9.58 -7.61
CA GLN A 30 13.77 -8.48 -7.33
C GLN A 30 13.56 -7.29 -8.26
N ASP A 31 12.65 -7.42 -9.23
CA ASP A 31 12.32 -6.38 -10.20
C ASP A 31 11.31 -5.40 -9.58
N MET A 32 11.83 -4.32 -9.00
CA MET A 32 11.02 -3.25 -8.41
C MET A 32 10.21 -2.50 -9.48
N ASP A 33 10.70 -2.40 -10.71
CA ASP A 33 10.03 -1.65 -11.77
C ASP A 33 8.72 -2.32 -12.16
N LYS A 34 8.63 -3.65 -12.10
CA LYS A 34 7.35 -4.38 -12.25
C LYS A 34 6.34 -4.04 -11.17
N ILE A 35 6.78 -3.80 -9.93
CA ILE A 35 5.84 -3.39 -8.86
C ILE A 35 5.25 -2.02 -9.18
N PHE A 36 6.07 -1.08 -9.65
CA PHE A 36 5.57 0.25 -9.97
C PHE A 36 4.74 0.30 -11.26
N SER A 37 5.24 -0.30 -12.34
CA SER A 37 4.64 -0.17 -13.68
C SER A 37 3.51 -1.18 -13.95
N ASP A 38 3.68 -2.45 -13.55
CA ASP A 38 2.70 -3.49 -13.88
C ASP A 38 1.61 -3.60 -12.81
N LEU A 39 2.01 -3.58 -11.53
CA LEU A 39 1.07 -3.72 -10.40
C LEU A 39 0.39 -2.39 -10.06
N LEU A 40 1.17 -1.35 -9.77
CA LEU A 40 0.63 -0.07 -9.31
C LEU A 40 0.22 0.88 -10.46
N ARG A 41 0.63 0.57 -11.70
CA ARG A 41 0.37 1.40 -12.89
C ARG A 41 0.85 2.85 -12.75
N LEU A 42 1.95 3.05 -12.03
CA LEU A 42 2.57 4.36 -11.79
C LEU A 42 3.65 4.65 -12.84
N GLN A 43 3.78 5.93 -13.20
CA GLN A 43 4.84 6.38 -14.10
C GLN A 43 6.16 6.52 -13.32
N THR A 44 7.22 5.94 -13.87
CA THR A 44 8.51 5.79 -13.18
C THR A 44 9.25 7.11 -12.91
N TYR A 45 8.99 8.15 -13.70
CA TYR A 45 9.64 9.46 -13.50
C TYR A 45 9.17 10.21 -12.25
N CYS A 46 8.04 9.82 -11.65
CA CYS A 46 7.54 10.38 -10.39
C CYS A 46 8.16 9.69 -9.16
N ILE A 47 8.90 8.60 -9.36
CA ILE A 47 9.39 7.76 -8.27
C ILE A 47 10.75 8.27 -7.81
N LEU A 48 10.88 8.49 -6.52
CA LEU A 48 12.10 8.98 -5.90
C LEU A 48 12.84 7.82 -5.23
N SER A 49 14.15 7.77 -5.41
CA SER A 49 15.01 6.92 -4.57
C SER A 49 15.17 7.56 -3.19
N GLU A 50 15.05 6.77 -2.13
CA GLU A 50 15.26 7.22 -0.75
C GLU A 50 16.54 6.65 -0.17
N ASP A 51 17.24 7.43 0.66
CA ASP A 51 18.42 6.98 1.40
C ASP A 51 18.07 6.09 2.60
N ARG A 52 16.81 6.10 3.04
CA ARG A 52 16.33 5.32 4.19
C ARG A 52 15.81 3.97 3.73
N THR A 53 16.30 2.91 4.37
CA THR A 53 15.85 1.54 4.15
C THR A 53 15.27 0.95 5.44
N ALA A 54 14.51 -0.14 5.32
CA ALA A 54 13.88 -0.83 6.44
C ALA A 54 13.76 -2.33 6.18
N PHE A 55 13.47 -3.10 7.24
CA PHE A 55 13.14 -4.54 7.18
C PHE A 55 14.21 -5.44 6.54
N GLY A 56 15.48 -5.01 6.55
CA GLY A 56 16.60 -5.74 5.95
C GLY A 56 16.74 -5.57 4.43
N TYR A 57 15.98 -4.67 3.83
CA TYR A 57 16.12 -4.30 2.41
C TYR A 57 17.21 -3.24 2.23
N GLN A 58 17.81 -3.18 1.05
CA GLN A 58 18.94 -2.28 0.76
C GLN A 58 18.55 -1.06 -0.08
N PHE A 59 17.45 -1.15 -0.82
CA PHE A 59 17.01 -0.07 -1.70
C PHE A 59 15.59 0.32 -1.32
N THR A 60 15.28 1.61 -1.41
CA THR A 60 13.91 2.11 -1.25
C THR A 60 13.61 3.10 -2.36
N ARG A 61 12.44 2.93 -2.97
CA ARG A 61 11.87 3.88 -3.91
C ARG A 61 10.45 4.22 -3.47
N SER A 62 10.04 5.46 -3.65
CA SER A 62 8.74 5.91 -3.16
C SER A 62 8.04 6.92 -4.06
N LEU A 63 6.72 6.98 -3.88
CA LEU A 63 5.86 8.06 -4.33
C LEU A 63 4.92 8.38 -3.15
N GLY A 64 5.24 9.42 -2.38
CA GLY A 64 4.49 9.77 -1.18
C GLY A 64 4.44 8.60 -0.19
N GLN A 65 3.24 8.11 0.12
CA GLN A 65 3.02 7.02 1.07
C GLN A 65 3.16 5.61 0.47
N ILE A 66 3.46 5.51 -0.82
CA ILE A 66 3.75 4.26 -1.51
C ILE A 66 5.26 4.04 -1.44
N LYS A 67 5.69 3.00 -0.74
CA LYS A 67 7.12 2.63 -0.64
C LYS A 67 7.34 1.23 -1.17
N VAL A 68 8.36 1.07 -1.99
CA VAL A 68 8.81 -0.22 -2.50
C VAL A 68 10.25 -0.40 -2.05
N TYR A 69 10.52 -1.52 -1.39
CA TYR A 69 11.84 -1.87 -0.88
C TYR A 69 12.42 -3.02 -1.72
N GLY A 70 13.65 -2.84 -2.20
CA GLY A 70 14.39 -3.82 -2.99
C GLY A 70 15.47 -4.52 -2.16
N SER A 71 15.55 -5.84 -2.28
CA SER A 71 16.62 -6.61 -1.64
C SER A 71 17.91 -6.53 -2.46
N ASP A 72 19.02 -6.84 -1.80
CA ASP A 72 20.29 -7.08 -2.49
C ASP A 72 20.16 -8.27 -3.47
N PRO A 73 20.84 -8.27 -4.63
CA PRO A 73 20.85 -9.40 -5.55
C PRO A 73 21.19 -10.76 -4.91
N GLY A 74 22.00 -10.77 -3.85
CA GLY A 74 22.35 -11.96 -3.07
C GLY A 74 21.26 -12.48 -2.12
N HIS A 75 20.22 -11.69 -1.85
CA HIS A 75 19.13 -12.01 -0.91
C HIS A 75 17.79 -12.18 -1.65
N LYS A 76 17.72 -13.20 -2.51
CA LYS A 76 16.56 -13.47 -3.38
C LYS A 76 15.30 -13.87 -2.60
N GLU A 77 15.47 -14.45 -1.43
CA GLU A 77 14.40 -14.85 -0.50
C GLU A 77 13.63 -13.66 0.08
N LEU A 78 14.24 -12.47 0.10
CA LEU A 78 13.55 -11.24 0.48
C LEU A 78 12.65 -10.72 -0.64
N GLY A 79 13.12 -10.75 -1.89
CA GLY A 79 12.38 -10.24 -3.04
C GLY A 79 12.14 -8.73 -2.96
N THR A 80 10.90 -8.30 -3.23
CA THR A 80 10.50 -6.89 -3.21
C THR A 80 9.32 -6.72 -2.25
N LEU A 81 9.39 -5.71 -1.40
CA LEU A 81 8.35 -5.39 -0.44
C LEU A 81 7.62 -4.13 -0.87
N LEU A 82 6.31 -4.23 -1.09
CA LEU A 82 5.43 -3.08 -1.25
C LEU A 82 4.82 -2.73 0.12
N GLU A 83 4.85 -1.45 0.45
CA GLU A 83 4.20 -0.87 1.62
C GLU A 83 3.34 0.31 1.18
N LEU A 84 2.05 0.24 1.47
CA LEU A 84 1.06 1.28 1.26
C LEU A 84 0.60 1.77 2.63
N ARG A 85 0.83 3.05 2.92
CA ARG A 85 0.38 3.69 4.16
C ARG A 85 -0.68 4.73 3.86
N ALA A 86 -1.67 4.87 4.71
CA ALA A 86 -2.46 6.08 4.78
C ALA A 86 -1.72 7.17 5.57
N GLN A 87 -2.38 8.32 5.76
CA GLN A 87 -1.83 9.45 6.51
C GLN A 87 -2.47 9.65 7.90
N GLY A 88 -3.46 8.82 8.26
CA GLY A 88 -4.30 9.05 9.45
C GLY A 88 -5.41 10.04 9.15
#